data_AF-X0TQX8-F1
#
_entry.id   AF-X0TQX8-F1
#
_cell.length_a   1.000
_cell.length_b   1.000
_cell.length_c   1.000
_cell.angle_alpha   90.00
_cell.angle_beta   90.00
_cell.angle_gamma   90.00
#
_symmetry.space_group_name_H-M   'P 1'
#
loop_
_entity.id
_entity.type
_entity.pdbx_description
1 polymer ?
#
loop_
_entity_poly.entity_id
_entity_poly.type
_entity_poly.pdbx_seq_one_letter_code
_entity_poly.pdbx_strand_id
1 'polypeptide(L)'
;MFTGSAHHDWFAGSVGIVDTRRGLNFPGGLTKVTAELEWPESGNGPVDPIETENYHKSGDYRAYQTPYPLSEDVFLVSANRAGKFVLYLMDTAGNKELIYEGAHHVFHAMPLKPRPKPAVMPDTVRWPSVAERHDPAGGIIFSNNVYHNAPAELQSKASYLRILTMDAKTYSYWYKRPYASTGPVVSMVSSEGVKRILGTVPIESDGSVHFKAPSGKSLYFQLLDDKFRALQTMRSISGVMPGETRGCLGCHEMHSTTPATKTDAEALHRAPSEITAPPWGDESISYMRFVQPVLDKYCGECHQGAGEARGKLDLTYRGDGLFKEPYVLLIGNPSWGAAYHPPDDPPAGFGIADTILVEAYDQRDPAAYVTPEPMTKLSYKSRLVDIAASGKHYDVKVDELSRRKLIAWVDTMCPYRGDQEVRQIEDPEFQGIDWLAIRPQIKNAPVVVRPGPID
;
A
#
# COMPACT_ATOMS: atom_id res chain seq x y z
N MET A 1 -15.83 -15.63 -11.96
CA MET A 1 -17.07 -15.00 -11.45
C MET A 1 -16.90 -14.66 -9.98
N PHE A 2 -17.44 -13.54 -9.53
CA PHE A 2 -17.28 -13.03 -8.16
C PHE A 2 -18.50 -12.18 -7.74
N THR A 3 -18.61 -11.86 -6.45
CA THR A 3 -19.52 -10.83 -5.95
C THR A 3 -18.76 -9.55 -5.65
N GLY A 4 -19.15 -8.44 -6.27
CA GLY A 4 -18.76 -7.10 -5.84
C GLY A 4 -19.60 -6.68 -4.65
N SER A 5 -19.13 -6.98 -3.44
CA SER A 5 -19.82 -6.67 -2.18
C SER A 5 -19.39 -5.31 -1.64
N ALA A 6 -20.31 -4.59 -1.00
CA ALA A 6 -19.98 -3.34 -0.31
C ALA A 6 -19.12 -3.60 0.96
N HIS A 7 -18.28 -2.64 1.33
CA HIS A 7 -17.48 -2.70 2.56
C HIS A 7 -18.28 -2.39 3.82
N HIS A 8 -19.30 -1.54 3.75
CA HIS A 8 -20.15 -1.10 4.87
C HIS A 8 -21.56 -1.70 4.82
N ASP A 9 -22.02 -2.13 3.65
CA ASP A 9 -23.25 -2.90 3.46
C ASP A 9 -22.95 -4.28 2.85
N TRP A 10 -22.51 -5.22 3.68
CA TRP A 10 -22.06 -6.56 3.23
C TRP A 10 -23.14 -7.38 2.52
N PHE A 11 -24.41 -6.97 2.62
CA PHE A 11 -25.52 -7.64 1.95
C PHE A 11 -25.90 -6.97 0.63
N ALA A 12 -25.35 -5.81 0.30
CA ALA A 12 -25.42 -5.27 -1.04
C ALA A 12 -24.34 -5.93 -1.91
N GLY A 13 -24.73 -6.45 -3.07
CA GLY A 13 -23.80 -7.14 -3.96
C GLY A 13 -24.33 -7.27 -5.38
N SER A 14 -23.41 -7.21 -6.34
CA SER A 14 -23.65 -7.51 -7.76
C SER A 14 -22.67 -8.57 -8.23
N VAL A 15 -23.02 -9.33 -9.28
CA VAL A 15 -22.20 -10.41 -9.83
C VAL A 15 -21.41 -9.91 -11.02
N GLY A 16 -20.10 -10.21 -11.03
CA GLY A 16 -19.20 -9.94 -12.14
C GLY A 16 -18.37 -11.13 -12.57
N ILE A 17 -17.71 -10.98 -13.71
CA ILE A 17 -16.71 -11.89 -14.22
C ILE A 17 -15.40 -11.13 -14.41
N VAL A 18 -14.31 -11.74 -13.93
CA VAL A 18 -12.94 -11.33 -14.29
C VAL A 18 -12.41 -12.34 -15.29
N ASP A 19 -12.04 -11.87 -16.48
CA ASP A 19 -11.34 -12.64 -17.52
C ASP A 19 -9.97 -12.04 -17.81
N THR A 20 -8.96 -12.64 -17.17
CA THR A 20 -7.56 -12.23 -17.31
C THR A 20 -7.01 -12.27 -18.74
N ARG A 21 -7.67 -12.99 -19.66
CA ARG A 21 -7.30 -13.04 -21.09
C ARG A 21 -7.73 -11.78 -21.84
N ARG A 22 -8.74 -11.07 -21.35
CA ARG A 22 -9.27 -9.82 -21.92
C ARG A 22 -8.65 -8.58 -21.27
N GLY A 23 -7.99 -8.74 -20.12
CA GLY A 23 -7.25 -7.70 -19.41
C GLY A 23 -7.13 -7.99 -17.93
N LEU A 24 -6.22 -7.30 -17.25
CA LEU A 24 -5.97 -7.43 -15.81
C LEU A 24 -6.32 -6.15 -15.02
N ASN A 25 -6.64 -5.07 -15.72
CA ASN A 25 -6.97 -3.77 -15.13
C ASN A 25 -8.27 -3.26 -15.74
N PHE A 26 -9.10 -2.63 -14.91
CA PHE A 26 -10.32 -1.98 -15.38
C PHE A 26 -10.04 -1.01 -16.54
N PRO A 27 -10.88 -1.00 -17.61
CA PRO A 27 -12.06 -1.85 -17.80
C PRO A 27 -11.76 -3.21 -18.46
N GLY A 28 -10.52 -3.44 -18.92
CA GLY A 28 -10.13 -4.66 -19.60
C GLY A 28 -10.22 -5.89 -18.70
N GLY A 29 -11.05 -6.86 -19.10
CA GLY A 29 -11.21 -8.12 -18.38
C GLY A 29 -12.17 -8.07 -17.19
N LEU A 30 -12.94 -6.99 -17.00
CA LEU A 30 -14.05 -6.94 -16.05
C LEU A 30 -15.37 -6.74 -16.78
N THR A 31 -16.35 -7.60 -16.49
CA THR A 31 -17.73 -7.48 -16.97
C THR A 31 -18.74 -7.72 -15.84
N LYS A 32 -19.86 -7.01 -15.90
CA LYS A 32 -21.00 -7.17 -14.97
C LYS A 32 -22.04 -8.12 -15.54
N VAL A 33 -22.47 -9.08 -14.74
CA VAL A 33 -23.55 -10.01 -15.10
C VAL A 33 -24.90 -9.45 -14.65
N THR A 34 -25.04 -9.07 -13.38
CA THR A 34 -26.30 -8.52 -12.84
C THR A 34 -26.38 -7.02 -13.13
N ALA A 35 -26.59 -6.67 -14.40
CA ALA A 35 -26.47 -5.31 -14.93
C ALA A 35 -27.54 -4.33 -14.40
N GLU A 36 -28.59 -4.82 -13.76
CA GLU A 36 -29.62 -3.99 -13.12
C GLU A 36 -29.16 -3.37 -11.79
N LEU A 37 -28.05 -3.85 -11.21
CA LEU A 37 -27.50 -3.34 -9.96
C LEU A 37 -26.22 -2.55 -10.18
N GLU A 38 -26.04 -1.51 -9.39
CA GLU A 38 -24.76 -0.82 -9.31
C GLU A 38 -23.71 -1.70 -8.61
N TRP A 39 -22.43 -1.40 -8.82
CA TRP A 39 -21.42 -1.87 -7.88
C TRP A 39 -21.61 -1.11 -6.57
N PRO A 40 -21.91 -1.80 -5.46
CA PRO A 40 -22.19 -1.11 -4.22
C PRO A 40 -20.94 -0.34 -3.75
N GLU A 41 -21.14 0.87 -3.23
CA GLU A 41 -20.13 1.85 -2.78
C GLU A 41 -19.21 2.44 -3.87
N SER A 42 -18.83 1.67 -4.89
CA SER A 42 -17.96 2.15 -5.97
C SER A 42 -18.75 2.78 -7.13
N GLY A 43 -20.02 2.43 -7.30
CA GLY A 43 -20.82 2.81 -8.46
C GLY A 43 -20.31 2.17 -9.76
N ASN A 44 -20.90 2.54 -10.89
CA ASN A 44 -20.60 1.94 -12.20
C ASN A 44 -19.32 2.46 -12.87
N GLY A 45 -18.55 3.31 -12.18
CA GLY A 45 -17.34 3.92 -12.73
C GLY A 45 -17.61 4.75 -14.00
N PRO A 46 -16.56 5.13 -14.75
CA PRO A 46 -16.71 5.86 -16.01
C PRO A 46 -17.28 4.99 -17.14
N VAL A 47 -17.14 3.66 -17.04
CA VAL A 47 -17.72 2.65 -17.95
C VAL A 47 -18.07 1.39 -17.16
N ASP A 48 -19.11 0.66 -17.56
CA ASP A 48 -19.54 -0.58 -16.89
C ASP A 48 -19.87 -1.66 -17.92
N PRO A 49 -18.85 -2.36 -18.46
CA PRO A 49 -19.07 -3.38 -19.48
C PRO A 49 -20.00 -4.48 -18.94
N ILE A 50 -21.09 -4.75 -19.65
CA ILE A 50 -21.98 -5.87 -19.33
C ILE A 50 -21.46 -7.15 -20.01
N GLU A 51 -21.62 -8.30 -19.35
CA GLU A 51 -21.15 -9.58 -19.90
C GLU A 51 -21.91 -9.96 -21.18
N THR A 52 -23.21 -9.62 -21.25
CA THR A 52 -24.04 -9.90 -22.41
C THR A 52 -25.09 -8.81 -22.62
N GLU A 53 -25.29 -8.42 -23.88
CA GLU A 53 -26.33 -7.47 -24.29
C GLU A 53 -27.75 -8.05 -24.15
N ASN A 54 -27.88 -9.38 -24.09
CA ASN A 54 -29.16 -10.07 -23.92
C ASN A 54 -29.62 -10.12 -22.45
N TYR A 55 -28.94 -9.42 -21.54
CA TYR A 55 -29.26 -9.47 -20.12
C TYR A 55 -30.67 -8.94 -19.84
N HIS A 56 -31.42 -9.68 -19.02
CA HIS A 56 -32.67 -9.21 -18.43
C HIS A 56 -32.82 -9.63 -16.97
N LYS A 57 -33.45 -8.80 -16.15
CA LYS A 57 -33.43 -8.96 -14.69
C LYS A 57 -34.21 -10.19 -14.17
N SER A 58 -35.17 -10.76 -14.90
CA SER A 58 -36.01 -11.90 -14.47
C SER A 58 -36.56 -11.83 -13.02
N GLY A 59 -37.12 -10.68 -12.64
CA GLY A 59 -37.66 -10.45 -11.29
C GLY A 59 -37.19 -9.14 -10.69
N ASP A 60 -37.45 -8.96 -9.40
CA ASP A 60 -36.98 -7.80 -8.64
C ASP A 60 -36.09 -8.29 -7.48
N TYR A 61 -34.80 -7.96 -7.58
CA TYR A 61 -33.79 -8.41 -6.64
C TYR A 61 -32.96 -7.21 -6.19
N ARG A 62 -32.66 -7.15 -4.89
CA ARG A 62 -31.92 -6.03 -4.30
C ARG A 62 -30.41 -6.24 -4.25
N ALA A 63 -29.98 -7.49 -4.34
CA ALA A 63 -28.58 -7.88 -4.24
C ALA A 63 -28.39 -9.33 -4.69
N TYR A 64 -27.17 -9.67 -5.07
CA TYR A 64 -26.72 -11.03 -5.38
C TYR A 64 -25.42 -11.34 -4.64
N GLN A 65 -25.29 -12.58 -4.18
CA GLN A 65 -24.18 -13.03 -3.34
C GLN A 65 -23.75 -14.45 -3.70
N THR A 66 -22.48 -14.74 -3.47
CA THR A 66 -21.90 -16.09 -3.45
C THR A 66 -22.14 -16.93 -4.72
N PRO A 67 -21.82 -16.42 -5.93
CA PRO A 67 -21.98 -17.18 -7.15
C PRO A 67 -21.08 -18.42 -7.18
N TYR A 68 -21.60 -19.54 -7.67
CA TYR A 68 -20.85 -20.77 -7.91
C TYR A 68 -20.97 -21.17 -9.38
N PRO A 69 -19.92 -20.99 -10.19
CA PRO A 69 -19.94 -21.38 -11.61
C PRO A 69 -20.16 -22.87 -11.83
N LEU A 70 -21.06 -23.22 -12.75
CA LEU A 70 -21.33 -24.59 -13.19
C LEU A 70 -20.80 -24.85 -14.61
N SER A 71 -20.94 -23.85 -15.50
CA SER A 71 -20.36 -23.75 -16.85
C SER A 71 -19.80 -22.34 -17.08
N GLU A 72 -19.48 -21.99 -18.32
CA GLU A 72 -19.06 -20.63 -18.70
C GLU A 72 -20.20 -19.60 -18.52
N ASP A 73 -21.45 -20.04 -18.71
CA ASP A 73 -22.64 -19.21 -18.79
C ASP A 73 -23.67 -19.48 -17.68
N VAL A 74 -23.60 -20.61 -16.97
CA VAL A 74 -24.57 -21.01 -15.93
C VAL A 74 -23.90 -21.15 -14.57
N PHE A 75 -24.58 -20.68 -13.52
CA PHE A 75 -24.08 -20.65 -12.15
C PHE A 75 -25.21 -20.73 -11.12
N LEU A 76 -24.88 -21.18 -9.91
CA LEU A 76 -25.75 -20.99 -8.74
C LEU A 76 -25.50 -19.61 -8.13
N VAL A 77 -26.53 -18.95 -7.63
CA VAL A 77 -26.40 -17.65 -6.96
C VAL A 77 -27.48 -17.46 -5.89
N SER A 78 -27.11 -16.76 -4.83
CA SER A 78 -28.07 -16.28 -3.84
C SER A 78 -28.56 -14.90 -4.24
N ALA A 79 -29.86 -14.73 -4.46
CA ALA A 79 -30.45 -13.43 -4.79
C ALA A 79 -31.39 -12.94 -3.67
N ASN A 80 -31.28 -11.67 -3.31
CA ASN A 80 -32.12 -11.02 -2.32
C ASN A 80 -33.49 -10.70 -2.93
N ARG A 81 -34.46 -11.56 -2.65
CA ARG A 81 -35.87 -11.38 -3.01
C ARG A 81 -36.64 -10.92 -1.78
N ALA A 82 -37.15 -9.69 -1.81
CA ALA A 82 -37.95 -9.09 -0.73
C ALA A 82 -37.30 -9.15 0.66
N GLY A 83 -35.98 -8.95 0.75
CA GLY A 83 -35.24 -8.94 2.02
C GLY A 83 -34.67 -10.29 2.44
N LYS A 84 -34.88 -11.36 1.64
CA LYS A 84 -34.36 -12.70 1.92
C LYS A 84 -33.52 -13.22 0.77
N PHE A 85 -32.37 -13.82 1.10
CA PHE A 85 -31.51 -14.44 0.10
C PHE A 85 -31.96 -15.87 -0.17
N VAL A 86 -32.31 -16.14 -1.42
CA VAL A 86 -32.79 -17.45 -1.88
C VAL A 86 -31.91 -17.96 -3.03
N LEU A 87 -31.83 -19.27 -3.17
CA LEU A 87 -30.94 -19.92 -4.13
C LEU A 87 -31.59 -20.05 -5.50
N TYR A 88 -30.90 -19.54 -6.52
CA TYR A 88 -31.26 -19.67 -7.92
C TYR A 88 -30.18 -20.41 -8.71
N LEU A 89 -30.61 -21.10 -9.76
CA LEU A 89 -29.80 -21.38 -10.94
C LEU A 89 -29.99 -20.20 -11.89
N MET A 90 -28.91 -19.56 -12.29
CA MET A 90 -28.93 -18.36 -13.13
C MET A 90 -27.94 -18.51 -14.28
N ASP A 91 -28.28 -17.95 -15.45
CA ASP A 91 -27.34 -17.79 -16.55
C ASP A 91 -26.86 -16.34 -16.71
N THR A 92 -25.86 -16.12 -17.57
CA THR A 92 -25.31 -14.78 -17.81
C THR A 92 -26.29 -13.83 -18.51
N ALA A 93 -27.30 -14.34 -19.21
CA ALA A 93 -28.40 -13.56 -19.79
C ALA A 93 -29.47 -13.16 -18.75
N GLY A 94 -29.34 -13.65 -17.51
CA GLY A 94 -30.21 -13.29 -16.41
C GLY A 94 -31.46 -14.15 -16.28
N ASN A 95 -31.60 -15.24 -17.03
CA ASN A 95 -32.64 -16.25 -16.76
C ASN A 95 -32.39 -16.87 -15.38
N LYS A 96 -33.46 -17.13 -14.63
CA LYS A 96 -33.39 -17.60 -13.24
C LYS A 96 -34.42 -18.68 -12.96
N GLU A 97 -33.96 -19.80 -12.42
CA GLU A 97 -34.80 -20.89 -11.91
C GLU A 97 -34.63 -21.01 -10.40
N LEU A 98 -35.74 -20.97 -9.65
CA LEU A 98 -35.69 -21.09 -8.19
C LEU A 98 -35.29 -22.53 -7.82
N ILE A 99 -34.21 -22.67 -7.07
CA ILE A 99 -33.77 -23.98 -6.55
C ILE A 99 -34.28 -24.18 -5.12
N TYR A 100 -34.10 -23.18 -4.26
CA TYR A 100 -34.43 -23.33 -2.85
C TYR A 100 -34.60 -21.98 -2.13
N GLU A 101 -35.71 -21.81 -1.41
CA GLU A 101 -36.02 -20.58 -0.67
C GLU A 101 -35.52 -20.58 0.78
N GLY A 102 -35.21 -21.75 1.36
CA GLY A 102 -34.78 -21.86 2.75
C GLY A 102 -35.81 -21.37 3.78
N ALA A 103 -35.61 -21.66 5.06
CA ALA A 103 -36.31 -20.93 6.14
C ALA A 103 -35.64 -19.57 6.40
N HIS A 104 -34.31 -19.54 6.33
CA HIS A 104 -33.45 -18.37 6.48
C HIS A 104 -32.74 -18.03 5.16
N HIS A 105 -31.85 -17.03 5.19
CA HIS A 105 -30.99 -16.70 4.06
C HIS A 105 -30.17 -17.93 3.63
N VAL A 106 -30.07 -18.15 2.32
CA VAL A 106 -29.23 -19.18 1.71
C VAL A 106 -28.02 -18.49 1.10
N PHE A 107 -26.80 -18.92 1.46
CA PHE A 107 -25.53 -18.41 0.94
C PHE A 107 -24.56 -19.57 0.68
N HIS A 108 -23.56 -19.35 -0.19
CA HIS A 108 -22.45 -20.28 -0.44
C HIS A 108 -22.89 -21.68 -0.88
N ALA A 109 -23.92 -21.76 -1.73
CA ALA A 109 -24.35 -23.05 -2.27
C ALA A 109 -23.22 -23.72 -3.04
N MET A 110 -22.90 -24.96 -2.67
CA MET A 110 -21.85 -25.76 -3.29
C MET A 110 -22.44 -27.10 -3.76
N PRO A 111 -22.43 -27.39 -5.08
CA PRO A 111 -22.90 -28.67 -5.58
C PRO A 111 -21.97 -29.81 -5.13
N LEU A 112 -22.55 -30.90 -4.63
CA LEU A 112 -21.81 -32.12 -4.33
C LEU A 112 -21.61 -32.92 -5.63
N LYS A 113 -20.45 -32.76 -6.25
CA LYS A 113 -20.05 -33.52 -7.44
C LYS A 113 -18.58 -33.94 -7.38
N PRO A 114 -18.20 -35.07 -8.00
CA PRO A 114 -16.80 -35.39 -8.23
C PRO A 114 -16.11 -34.23 -8.98
N ARG A 115 -14.89 -33.88 -8.56
CA ARG A 115 -14.06 -32.85 -9.20
C ARG A 115 -12.65 -33.41 -9.46
N PRO A 116 -12.01 -33.07 -10.59
CA PRO A 116 -10.59 -33.36 -10.78
C PRO A 116 -9.77 -32.77 -9.64
N LYS A 117 -8.90 -33.58 -9.03
CA LYS A 117 -7.95 -33.10 -8.02
C LYS A 117 -6.96 -32.15 -8.71
N PRO A 118 -6.79 -30.90 -8.25
CA PRO A 118 -5.76 -30.01 -8.78
C PRO A 118 -4.37 -30.64 -8.66
N ALA A 119 -3.47 -30.27 -9.58
CA ALA A 119 -2.07 -30.69 -9.49
C ALA A 119 -1.48 -30.23 -8.15
N VAL A 120 -0.75 -31.13 -7.48
CA VAL A 120 -0.03 -30.81 -6.24
C VAL A 120 1.35 -30.29 -6.62
N MET A 121 1.65 -29.04 -6.27
CA MET A 121 3.00 -28.50 -6.38
C MET A 121 3.81 -28.90 -5.14
N PRO A 122 5.07 -29.37 -5.29
CA PRO A 122 5.91 -29.68 -4.14
C PRO A 122 6.25 -28.41 -3.36
N ASP A 123 6.28 -28.52 -2.03
CA ASP A 123 6.75 -27.44 -1.17
C ASP A 123 8.27 -27.32 -1.27
N THR A 124 8.75 -26.14 -1.68
CA THR A 124 10.18 -25.80 -1.76
C THR A 124 10.61 -24.81 -0.68
N VAL A 125 9.71 -24.46 0.23
CA VAL A 125 9.98 -23.50 1.30
C VAL A 125 10.87 -24.13 2.37
N ARG A 126 11.92 -23.42 2.76
CA ARG A 126 12.84 -23.82 3.84
C ARG A 126 12.30 -23.34 5.18
N TRP A 127 11.16 -23.90 5.61
CA TRP A 127 10.49 -23.49 6.84
C TRP A 127 11.46 -23.50 8.05
N PRO A 128 11.56 -22.40 8.80
CA PRO A 128 12.45 -22.33 9.96
C PRO A 128 11.99 -23.29 11.06
N SER A 129 12.95 -23.88 11.77
CA SER A 129 12.70 -24.51 13.06
C SER A 129 12.39 -23.47 14.15
N VAL A 130 11.97 -23.92 15.33
CA VAL A 130 11.81 -23.05 16.51
C VAL A 130 13.10 -22.29 16.85
N ALA A 131 14.27 -22.91 16.64
CA ALA A 131 15.57 -22.27 16.88
C ALA A 131 15.91 -21.19 15.84
N GLU A 132 15.43 -21.34 14.61
CA GLU A 132 15.71 -20.43 13.47
C GLU A 132 14.63 -19.35 13.29
N ARG A 133 13.54 -19.40 14.05
CA ARG A 133 12.35 -18.55 13.81
C ARG A 133 12.64 -17.04 13.81
N HIS A 134 13.64 -16.59 14.55
CA HIS A 134 14.04 -15.18 14.64
C HIS A 134 15.00 -14.74 13.52
N ASP A 135 15.60 -15.69 12.80
CA ASP A 135 16.49 -15.46 11.67
C ASP A 135 16.26 -16.54 10.60
N PRO A 136 15.06 -16.55 9.97
CA PRO A 136 14.74 -17.53 8.96
C PRO A 136 15.62 -17.34 7.73
N ALA A 137 15.86 -18.42 6.98
CA ALA A 137 16.56 -18.31 5.71
C ALA A 137 15.92 -17.23 4.82
N GLY A 138 16.74 -16.37 4.22
CA GLY A 138 16.29 -15.38 3.25
C GLY A 138 15.83 -16.02 1.93
N GLY A 139 15.48 -15.16 0.97
CA GLY A 139 15.24 -15.52 -0.42
C GLY A 139 16.07 -14.66 -1.38
N ILE A 140 15.83 -14.81 -2.68
CA ILE A 140 16.47 -14.04 -3.74
C ILE A 140 15.39 -13.32 -4.54
N ILE A 141 15.59 -12.04 -4.81
CA ILE A 141 14.79 -11.26 -5.75
C ILE A 141 15.69 -10.78 -6.89
N PHE A 142 15.19 -10.89 -8.12
CA PHE A 142 15.88 -10.37 -9.29
C PHE A 142 14.92 -9.76 -10.29
N SER A 143 15.43 -8.89 -11.15
CA SER A 143 14.74 -8.39 -12.33
C SER A 143 15.75 -8.18 -13.45
N ASN A 144 15.38 -8.58 -14.67
CA ASN A 144 16.26 -8.41 -15.81
C ASN A 144 16.35 -6.96 -16.28
N ASN A 145 15.31 -6.15 -16.03
CA ASN A 145 15.31 -4.72 -16.32
C ASN A 145 14.17 -4.04 -15.53
N VAL A 146 14.52 -3.28 -14.51
CA VAL A 146 13.55 -2.57 -13.66
C VAL A 146 12.70 -1.55 -14.44
N TYR A 147 13.16 -1.11 -15.61
CA TYR A 147 12.47 -0.17 -16.49
C TYR A 147 11.56 -0.82 -17.52
N HIS A 148 11.41 -2.16 -17.51
CA HIS A 148 10.46 -2.82 -18.39
C HIS A 148 9.04 -2.31 -18.11
N ASN A 149 8.39 -1.77 -19.16
CA ASN A 149 7.09 -1.09 -19.11
C ASN A 149 7.01 0.13 -18.17
N ALA A 150 8.17 0.69 -17.80
CA ALA A 150 8.23 1.98 -17.15
C ALA A 150 8.16 3.13 -18.18
N PRO A 151 7.64 4.31 -17.80
CA PRO A 151 7.67 5.51 -18.65
C PRO A 151 9.06 5.84 -19.18
N ALA A 152 9.14 6.35 -20.41
CA ALA A 152 10.41 6.60 -21.10
C ALA A 152 11.33 7.56 -20.33
N GLU A 153 10.77 8.53 -19.59
CA GLU A 153 11.58 9.48 -18.81
C GLU A 153 12.35 8.86 -17.64
N LEU A 154 12.06 7.62 -17.23
CA LEU A 154 12.78 6.90 -16.18
C LEU A 154 14.03 6.16 -16.67
N GLN A 155 14.10 5.87 -17.97
CA GLN A 155 15.12 4.99 -18.53
C GLN A 155 16.53 5.45 -18.13
N SER A 156 17.31 4.52 -17.59
CA SER A 156 18.71 4.71 -17.17
C SER A 156 18.96 5.82 -16.13
N LYS A 157 17.94 6.27 -15.39
CA LYS A 157 18.09 7.30 -14.34
C LYS A 157 18.33 6.75 -12.94
N ALA A 158 17.88 5.53 -12.68
CA ALA A 158 18.01 4.91 -11.37
C ALA A 158 19.38 4.26 -11.19
N SER A 159 20.02 4.56 -10.07
CA SER A 159 21.30 3.98 -9.64
C SER A 159 21.10 2.94 -8.54
N TYR A 160 20.02 3.06 -7.76
CA TYR A 160 19.74 2.16 -6.64
C TYR A 160 18.27 1.76 -6.59
N LEU A 161 18.03 0.52 -6.14
CA LEU A 161 16.71 0.07 -5.70
C LEU A 161 16.66 0.17 -4.18
N ARG A 162 15.82 1.05 -3.64
CA ARG A 162 15.52 1.08 -2.20
C ARG A 162 14.55 -0.01 -1.85
N ILE A 163 14.82 -0.68 -0.74
CA ILE A 163 13.96 -1.72 -0.19
C ILE A 163 13.40 -1.20 1.14
N LEU A 164 12.09 -1.11 1.22
CA LEU A 164 11.37 -0.69 2.43
C LEU A 164 10.49 -1.82 2.93
N THR A 165 10.20 -1.79 4.22
CA THR A 165 9.21 -2.66 4.84
C THR A 165 8.24 -1.84 5.67
N MET A 166 7.00 -2.34 5.77
CA MET A 166 6.01 -1.82 6.70
C MET A 166 5.82 -2.84 7.80
N ASP A 167 6.10 -2.44 9.04
CA ASP A 167 5.99 -3.30 10.20
C ASP A 167 4.55 -3.78 10.34
N ALA A 168 4.39 -5.06 10.68
CA ALA A 168 3.08 -5.64 10.88
C ALA A 168 2.42 -5.00 12.11
N LYS A 169 1.23 -4.44 11.93
CA LYS A 169 0.48 -3.82 13.01
C LYS A 169 -0.10 -4.88 13.94
N THR A 170 0.48 -5.00 15.14
CA THR A 170 0.01 -5.90 16.21
C THR A 170 -0.62 -5.15 17.39
N TYR A 171 -0.71 -3.83 17.28
CA TYR A 171 -1.24 -2.93 18.30
C TYR A 171 -2.56 -2.28 17.85
N SER A 172 -3.43 -1.96 18.80
CA SER A 172 -4.71 -1.29 18.51
C SER A 172 -5.21 -0.51 19.71
N TYR A 173 -5.85 0.63 19.47
CA TYR A 173 -6.64 1.29 20.51
C TYR A 173 -7.92 0.51 20.84
N TRP A 174 -8.47 -0.25 19.89
CA TRP A 174 -9.78 -0.90 19.95
C TRP A 174 -10.98 0.06 20.09
N TYR A 175 -11.04 0.84 21.16
CA TYR A 175 -12.21 1.65 21.54
C TYR A 175 -12.25 3.05 20.93
N LYS A 176 -11.15 3.54 20.34
CA LYS A 176 -11.07 4.89 19.76
C LYS A 176 -10.27 4.93 18.46
N ARG A 177 -10.63 5.89 17.59
CA ARG A 177 -9.96 6.21 16.33
C ARG A 177 -9.65 7.72 16.34
N PRO A 178 -8.49 8.14 16.91
CA PRO A 178 -8.23 9.55 17.16
C PRO A 178 -7.94 10.36 15.89
N TYR A 179 -7.67 9.71 14.75
CA TYR A 179 -7.53 10.38 13.47
C TYR A 179 -7.89 9.42 12.33
N ALA A 180 -8.67 9.92 11.36
CA ALA A 180 -9.22 9.12 10.26
C ALA A 180 -9.90 7.83 10.76
N SER A 181 -9.66 6.71 10.10
CA SER A 181 -10.27 5.42 10.41
C SER A 181 -9.43 4.54 11.33
N THR A 182 -8.29 5.00 11.86
CA THR A 182 -7.31 4.15 12.56
C THR A 182 -6.79 4.71 13.88
N GLY A 183 -6.17 3.83 14.66
CA GLY A 183 -5.15 4.20 15.62
C GLY A 183 -4.47 2.97 16.23
N PRO A 184 -3.32 3.09 16.94
CA PRO A 184 -2.36 4.21 16.98
C PRO A 184 -2.07 4.86 15.64
N VAL A 185 -1.96 6.19 15.66
CA VAL A 185 -1.80 7.04 14.47
C VAL A 185 -0.32 7.19 14.13
N VAL A 186 0.03 6.90 12.88
CA VAL A 186 1.41 6.94 12.37
C VAL A 186 1.66 8.19 11.52
N SER A 187 0.68 8.60 10.70
CA SER A 187 0.80 9.72 9.77
C SER A 187 -0.50 10.52 9.71
N MET A 188 -0.40 11.81 9.40
CA MET A 188 -1.55 12.64 9.03
C MET A 188 -1.97 12.43 7.58
N VAL A 189 -1.07 11.95 6.72
CA VAL A 189 -1.34 11.80 5.28
C VAL A 189 -2.39 10.72 5.02
N SER A 190 -2.38 9.62 5.77
CA SER A 190 -3.39 8.55 5.72
C SER A 190 -3.24 7.60 6.91
N SER A 191 -4.14 6.61 7.00
CA SER A 191 -4.08 5.43 7.85
C SER A 191 -2.89 4.53 7.49
N GLU A 192 -1.69 4.97 7.86
CA GLU A 192 -0.41 4.35 7.52
C GLU A 192 0.11 3.36 8.59
N GLY A 193 0.98 2.45 8.17
CA GLY A 193 1.77 1.60 9.06
C GLY A 193 3.17 2.17 9.33
N VAL A 194 3.85 1.66 10.36
CA VAL A 194 5.23 2.07 10.64
C VAL A 194 6.15 1.56 9.53
N LYS A 195 6.97 2.43 8.95
CA LYS A 195 7.86 2.12 7.84
C LYS A 195 9.33 2.09 8.29
N ARG A 196 10.10 1.16 7.70
CA ARG A 196 11.55 1.05 7.83
C ARG A 196 12.18 0.95 6.45
N ILE A 197 13.38 1.49 6.31
CA ILE A 197 14.21 1.27 5.12
C ILE A 197 15.18 0.16 5.47
N LEU A 198 15.08 -0.97 4.77
CA LEU A 198 16.01 -2.08 4.94
C LEU A 198 17.36 -1.74 4.32
N GLY A 199 17.36 -0.95 3.24
CA GLY A 199 18.57 -0.44 2.62
C GLY A 199 18.40 -0.25 1.12
N THR A 200 19.52 -0.32 0.41
CA THR A 200 19.59 -0.19 -1.05
C THR A 200 20.46 -1.27 -1.66
N VAL A 201 20.14 -1.65 -2.89
CA VAL A 201 20.97 -2.51 -3.75
C VAL A 201 21.26 -1.78 -5.06
N PRO A 202 22.41 -2.04 -5.71
CA PRO A 202 22.74 -1.39 -6.99
C PRO A 202 21.79 -1.84 -8.09
N ILE A 203 21.48 -0.92 -9.00
CA ILE A 203 20.89 -1.22 -10.32
C ILE A 203 22.03 -1.14 -11.34
N GLU A 204 22.18 -2.19 -12.15
CA GLU A 204 23.20 -2.23 -13.18
C GLU A 204 22.87 -1.29 -14.35
N SER A 205 23.82 -1.11 -15.26
CA SER A 205 23.71 -0.17 -16.37
C SER A 205 22.59 -0.52 -17.35
N ASP A 206 22.33 -1.83 -17.50
CA ASP A 206 21.24 -2.41 -18.30
C ASP A 206 19.87 -2.39 -17.58
N GLY A 207 19.82 -1.87 -16.34
CA GLY A 207 18.63 -1.82 -15.50
C GLY A 207 18.37 -3.10 -14.69
N SER A 208 19.25 -4.10 -14.74
CA SER A 208 19.07 -5.35 -14.02
C SER A 208 19.38 -5.21 -12.51
N VAL A 209 18.73 -6.06 -11.70
CA VAL A 209 18.97 -6.18 -10.25
C VAL A 209 18.94 -7.63 -9.81
N HIS A 210 19.76 -7.98 -8.81
CA HIS A 210 19.85 -9.32 -8.24
C HIS A 210 20.36 -9.23 -6.81
N PHE A 211 19.53 -9.59 -5.81
CA PHE A 211 19.88 -9.40 -4.40
C PHE A 211 19.23 -10.43 -3.46
N LYS A 212 19.84 -10.59 -2.28
CA LYS A 212 19.27 -11.37 -1.18
C LYS A 212 18.21 -10.55 -0.45
N ALA A 213 17.02 -11.11 -0.32
CA ALA A 213 15.88 -10.48 0.32
C ALA A 213 15.52 -11.20 1.64
N PRO A 214 15.13 -10.48 2.69
CA PRO A 214 14.63 -11.13 3.89
C PRO A 214 13.26 -11.76 3.61
N SER A 215 13.04 -12.95 4.14
CA SER A 215 11.79 -13.67 4.01
C SER A 215 10.78 -13.26 5.08
N GLY A 216 9.49 -13.52 4.82
CA GLY A 216 8.43 -13.25 5.81
C GLY A 216 8.19 -11.77 6.11
N LYS A 217 8.75 -10.85 5.31
CA LYS A 217 8.56 -9.40 5.40
C LYS A 217 7.80 -8.86 4.19
N SER A 218 7.04 -7.79 4.44
CA SER A 218 6.50 -6.93 3.39
C SER A 218 7.64 -6.16 2.74
N LEU A 219 7.82 -6.30 1.43
CA LEU A 219 8.86 -5.60 0.68
C LEU A 219 8.22 -4.63 -0.32
N TYR A 220 8.63 -3.37 -0.21
CA TYR A 220 8.28 -2.29 -1.12
C TYR A 220 9.56 -1.77 -1.79
N PHE A 221 9.43 -1.26 -3.00
CA PHE A 221 10.56 -0.82 -3.81
C PHE A 221 10.43 0.62 -4.29
N GLN A 222 11.55 1.34 -4.29
CA GLN A 222 11.67 2.66 -4.92
C GLN A 222 12.89 2.70 -5.82
N LEU A 223 12.72 3.18 -7.05
CA LEU A 223 13.84 3.52 -7.93
C LEU A 223 14.45 4.84 -7.45
N LEU A 224 15.75 4.86 -7.19
CA LEU A 224 16.46 6.05 -6.71
C LEU A 224 17.53 6.51 -7.70
N ASP A 225 17.74 7.82 -7.78
CA ASP A 225 18.90 8.40 -8.45
C ASP A 225 20.20 8.23 -7.65
N ASP A 226 21.30 8.74 -8.21
CA ASP A 226 22.65 8.75 -7.61
C ASP A 226 22.72 9.53 -6.27
N LYS A 227 21.74 10.39 -6.01
CA LYS A 227 21.59 11.20 -4.78
C LYS A 227 20.62 10.56 -3.79
N PHE A 228 20.18 9.33 -4.03
CA PHE A 228 19.20 8.58 -3.25
C PHE A 228 17.78 9.17 -3.26
N ARG A 229 17.41 10.02 -4.21
CA ARG A 229 16.04 10.57 -4.30
C ARG A 229 15.12 9.64 -5.07
N ALA A 230 13.88 9.49 -4.61
CA ALA A 230 12.90 8.62 -5.25
C ALA A 230 12.46 9.17 -6.62
N LEU A 231 12.73 8.38 -7.66
CA LEU A 231 12.28 8.63 -9.04
C LEU A 231 10.88 8.07 -9.28
N GLN A 232 10.59 6.89 -8.72
CA GLN A 232 9.29 6.24 -8.77
C GLN A 232 9.14 5.27 -7.60
N THR A 233 7.90 5.14 -7.09
CA THR A 233 7.58 4.26 -5.96
C THR A 233 6.61 3.17 -6.35
N MET A 234 6.90 1.92 -5.95
CA MET A 234 5.95 0.82 -6.04
C MET A 234 4.85 1.03 -5.00
N ARG A 235 3.58 0.99 -5.42
CA ARG A 235 2.38 1.12 -4.56
C ARG A 235 1.75 -0.23 -4.17
N SER A 236 2.48 -1.32 -4.39
CA SER A 236 2.09 -2.68 -4.04
C SER A 236 3.18 -3.31 -3.16
N ILE A 237 2.89 -4.49 -2.63
CA ILE A 237 3.73 -5.25 -1.72
C ILE A 237 4.22 -6.52 -2.43
N SER A 238 5.50 -6.86 -2.24
CA SER A 238 6.07 -8.15 -2.59
C SER A 238 6.69 -8.81 -1.37
N GLY A 239 7.18 -10.03 -1.53
CA GLY A 239 7.86 -10.79 -0.48
C GLY A 239 8.40 -12.09 -1.03
N VAL A 240 9.22 -12.75 -0.23
CA VAL A 240 9.74 -14.09 -0.50
C VAL A 240 9.53 -14.99 0.72
N MET A 241 9.27 -16.26 0.46
CA MET A 241 9.33 -17.33 1.44
C MET A 241 10.79 -17.75 1.68
N PRO A 242 11.10 -18.39 2.82
CA PRO A 242 12.44 -18.90 3.08
C PRO A 242 12.96 -19.82 1.95
N GLY A 243 14.10 -19.47 1.37
CA GLY A 243 14.71 -20.19 0.24
C GLY A 243 14.10 -19.92 -1.13
N GLU A 244 13.06 -19.08 -1.23
CA GLU A 244 12.43 -18.75 -2.52
C GLU A 244 13.37 -17.88 -3.38
N THR A 245 13.37 -18.14 -4.69
CA THR A 245 13.96 -17.27 -5.70
C THR A 245 12.84 -16.73 -6.59
N ARG A 246 12.68 -15.41 -6.64
CA ARG A 246 11.55 -14.74 -7.29
C ARG A 246 12.04 -13.70 -8.29
N GLY A 247 11.61 -13.84 -9.54
CA GLY A 247 11.85 -12.87 -10.61
C GLY A 247 10.71 -11.86 -10.75
N CYS A 248 11.06 -10.61 -11.03
CA CYS A 248 10.15 -9.56 -11.49
C CYS A 248 10.56 -9.13 -12.91
N LEU A 249 9.61 -8.94 -13.83
CA LEU A 249 9.93 -8.49 -15.18
C LEU A 249 10.38 -7.03 -15.23
N GLY A 250 9.69 -6.18 -14.47
CA GLY A 250 9.96 -4.76 -14.27
C GLY A 250 9.15 -4.25 -13.08
N CYS A 251 9.41 -3.03 -12.61
CA CYS A 251 8.76 -2.49 -11.40
C CYS A 251 7.27 -2.11 -11.59
N HIS A 252 6.71 -2.24 -12.80
CA HIS A 252 5.32 -1.90 -13.11
C HIS A 252 4.63 -2.96 -14.00
N GLU A 253 5.16 -4.19 -14.04
CA GLU A 253 4.67 -5.21 -14.98
C GLU A 253 3.59 -6.14 -14.42
N MET A 254 2.73 -6.64 -15.31
CA MET A 254 1.76 -7.69 -15.04
C MET A 254 2.46 -8.97 -14.54
N HIS A 255 2.17 -9.39 -13.31
CA HIS A 255 2.83 -10.51 -12.60
C HIS A 255 2.69 -11.92 -13.24
N SER A 256 2.10 -12.04 -14.42
CA SER A 256 1.72 -13.32 -15.05
C SER A 256 2.25 -13.49 -16.48
N THR A 257 3.11 -12.59 -16.95
CA THR A 257 3.75 -12.73 -18.26
C THR A 257 5.14 -13.35 -18.08
N THR A 258 5.53 -14.19 -19.05
CA THR A 258 6.93 -14.64 -19.18
C THR A 258 7.68 -13.55 -19.92
N PRO A 259 8.94 -13.22 -19.57
CA PRO A 259 9.69 -12.22 -20.33
C PRO A 259 9.73 -12.64 -21.81
N ALA A 260 9.37 -11.72 -22.71
CA ALA A 260 9.33 -11.99 -24.15
C ALA A 260 10.70 -12.39 -24.72
N THR A 261 11.78 -11.99 -24.06
CA THR A 261 13.16 -12.29 -24.42
C THR A 261 14.00 -12.56 -23.17
N LYS A 262 14.89 -13.56 -23.26
CA LYS A 262 16.02 -13.68 -22.32
C LYS A 262 16.95 -12.51 -22.60
N THR A 263 16.83 -11.44 -21.83
CA THR A 263 17.87 -10.42 -21.74
C THR A 263 19.04 -10.99 -20.95
N ASP A 264 20.25 -10.79 -21.46
CA ASP A 264 21.50 -11.16 -20.79
C ASP A 264 21.77 -10.13 -19.68
N ALA A 265 21.09 -10.32 -18.55
CA ALA A 265 21.03 -9.34 -17.47
C ALA A 265 22.33 -9.32 -16.66
N GLU A 266 23.02 -8.17 -16.63
CA GLU A 266 24.34 -7.98 -15.99
C GLU A 266 24.36 -8.51 -14.54
N ALA A 267 23.31 -8.20 -13.77
CA ALA A 267 23.20 -8.57 -12.37
C ALA A 267 23.14 -10.09 -12.13
N LEU A 268 22.70 -10.88 -13.12
CA LEU A 268 22.56 -12.33 -13.01
C LEU A 268 23.88 -13.09 -13.27
N HIS A 269 24.92 -12.43 -13.79
CA HIS A 269 26.24 -13.03 -13.98
C HIS A 269 27.10 -13.07 -12.70
N ARG A 270 26.62 -12.44 -11.63
CA ARG A 270 27.30 -12.38 -10.33
C ARG A 270 26.39 -12.91 -9.22
N ALA A 271 27.00 -13.18 -8.06
CA ALA A 271 26.25 -13.51 -6.86
C ALA A 271 25.28 -12.37 -6.49
N PRO A 272 24.10 -12.70 -5.91
CA PRO A 272 23.15 -11.69 -5.48
C PRO A 272 23.79 -10.71 -4.48
N SER A 273 23.53 -9.42 -4.67
CA SER A 273 24.00 -8.37 -3.76
C SER A 273 23.40 -8.54 -2.36
N GLU A 274 24.18 -8.19 -1.34
CA GLU A 274 23.66 -7.89 -0.01
C GLU A 274 22.95 -6.53 -0.01
N ILE A 275 22.00 -6.36 0.90
CA ILE A 275 21.34 -5.07 1.11
C ILE A 275 22.28 -4.15 1.91
N THR A 276 22.66 -3.01 1.33
CA THR A 276 23.43 -2.00 2.07
C THR A 276 22.50 -1.24 2.99
N ALA A 277 22.66 -1.44 4.31
CA ALA A 277 21.87 -0.79 5.35
C ALA A 277 21.95 0.75 5.26
N PRO A 278 20.87 1.48 5.62
CA PRO A 278 20.93 2.93 5.65
C PRO A 278 21.80 3.43 6.83
N PRO A 279 22.25 4.68 6.83
CA PRO A 279 23.14 5.24 7.86
C PRO A 279 22.57 5.24 9.29
N TRP A 280 21.25 5.08 9.45
CA TRP A 280 20.56 4.99 10.74
C TRP A 280 20.20 3.54 11.13
N GLY A 281 20.73 2.54 10.43
CA GLY A 281 20.51 1.13 10.73
C GLY A 281 19.05 0.72 10.54
N ASP A 282 18.47 0.06 11.53
CA ASP A 282 17.13 -0.52 11.46
C ASP A 282 16.01 0.44 11.91
N GLU A 283 16.34 1.68 12.30
CA GLU A 283 15.39 2.63 12.89
C GLU A 283 14.17 2.90 11.99
N SER A 284 12.97 2.83 12.58
CA SER A 284 11.74 3.25 11.89
C SER A 284 11.72 4.75 11.63
N ILE A 285 11.13 5.17 10.51
CA ILE A 285 11.10 6.58 10.13
C ILE A 285 10.09 7.33 11.00
N SER A 286 10.50 8.43 11.64
CA SER A 286 9.61 9.32 12.39
C SER A 286 10.02 10.78 12.24
N TYR A 287 9.05 11.69 12.34
CA TYR A 287 9.30 13.12 12.23
C TYR A 287 10.29 13.62 13.30
N MET A 288 10.11 13.20 14.56
CA MET A 288 10.91 13.67 15.69
C MET A 288 12.36 13.18 15.69
N ARG A 289 12.67 12.09 14.98
CA ARG A 289 14.05 11.57 14.88
C ARG A 289 14.73 11.85 13.55
N PHE A 290 13.95 12.09 12.49
CA PHE A 290 14.47 12.29 11.13
C PHE A 290 14.42 13.73 10.65
N VAL A 291 13.50 14.55 11.13
CA VAL A 291 13.26 15.89 10.59
C VAL A 291 13.53 16.97 11.61
N GLN A 292 12.81 16.98 12.74
CA GLN A 292 12.91 18.08 13.71
C GLN A 292 14.36 18.35 14.14
N PRO A 293 15.22 17.34 14.46
CA PRO A 293 16.61 17.59 14.82
C PRO A 293 17.44 18.24 13.70
N VAL A 294 17.10 17.97 12.43
CA VAL A 294 17.75 18.60 11.28
C VAL A 294 17.31 20.07 11.18
N LEU A 295 16.02 20.34 11.34
CA LEU A 295 15.49 21.71 11.36
C LEU A 295 16.10 22.52 12.50
N ASP A 296 16.16 21.98 13.71
CA ASP A 296 16.71 22.65 14.88
C ASP A 296 18.20 23.00 14.67
N LYS A 297 18.98 22.06 14.13
CA LYS A 297 20.42 22.22 13.93
C LYS A 297 20.78 23.20 12.80
N TYR A 298 20.06 23.15 11.68
CA TYR A 298 20.47 23.83 10.45
C TYR A 298 19.58 25.01 10.06
N CYS A 299 18.36 25.06 10.57
CA CYS A 299 17.39 26.11 10.25
C CYS A 299 16.96 26.91 11.48
N GLY A 300 17.17 26.35 12.68
CA GLY A 300 16.66 26.88 13.95
C GLY A 300 17.17 28.29 14.29
N GLU A 301 18.43 28.59 13.97
CA GLU A 301 19.02 29.91 14.23
C GLU A 301 18.19 31.05 13.59
N CYS A 302 17.71 30.85 12.36
CA CYS A 302 16.89 31.84 11.67
C CYS A 302 15.39 31.66 11.90
N HIS A 303 14.91 30.42 12.01
CA HIS A 303 13.48 30.09 11.96
C HIS A 303 12.83 29.77 13.32
N GLN A 304 13.57 29.87 14.42
CA GLN A 304 13.07 29.58 15.77
C GLN A 304 13.51 30.67 16.76
N GLY A 305 12.95 30.64 17.99
CA GLY A 305 13.35 31.55 19.06
C GLY A 305 13.25 33.03 18.67
N ALA A 306 14.38 33.74 18.70
CA ALA A 306 14.47 35.15 18.30
C ALA A 306 15.01 35.35 16.86
N GLY A 307 15.13 34.28 16.07
CA GLY A 307 15.63 34.33 14.70
C GLY A 307 14.74 35.17 13.78
N GLU A 308 15.37 35.96 12.90
CA GLU A 308 14.68 36.96 12.06
C GLU A 308 13.67 36.33 11.08
N ALA A 309 13.93 35.11 10.60
CA ALA A 309 13.06 34.43 9.63
C ALA A 309 11.86 33.73 10.28
N ARG A 310 11.81 33.62 11.62
CA ARG A 310 10.73 32.98 12.36
C ARG A 310 9.36 33.60 12.06
N GLY A 311 9.29 34.92 11.91
CA GLY A 311 8.04 35.63 11.60
C GLY A 311 7.46 35.24 10.23
N LYS A 312 8.31 34.79 9.29
CA LYS A 312 7.88 34.32 7.96
C LYS A 312 7.59 32.81 7.96
N LEU A 313 8.40 32.03 8.66
CA LEU A 313 8.26 30.59 8.82
C LEU A 313 8.82 30.18 10.17
N ASP A 314 7.93 29.81 11.10
CA ASP A 314 8.32 29.31 12.42
C ASP A 314 8.47 27.79 12.39
N LEU A 315 9.72 27.31 12.50
CA LEU A 315 10.06 25.89 12.53
C LEU A 315 10.12 25.30 13.95
N THR A 316 9.68 26.05 14.96
CA THR A 316 9.66 25.58 16.35
C THR A 316 8.63 24.48 16.50
N TYR A 317 9.02 23.35 17.07
CA TYR A 317 8.09 22.27 17.39
C TYR A 317 7.06 22.74 18.43
N ARG A 318 5.78 22.81 18.06
CA ARG A 318 4.75 23.45 18.91
C ARG A 318 3.33 22.94 18.63
N GLY A 319 2.45 23.21 19.59
CA GLY A 319 1.04 22.81 19.55
C GLY A 319 0.70 21.72 20.57
N ASP A 320 -0.59 21.59 20.84
CA ASP A 320 -1.20 20.65 21.78
C ASP A 320 -2.04 19.55 21.09
N GLY A 321 -2.33 19.73 19.80
CA GLY A 321 -2.99 18.73 18.96
C GLY A 321 -2.18 17.46 18.72
N LEU A 322 -2.84 16.45 18.11
CA LEU A 322 -2.24 15.15 17.80
C LEU A 322 -1.03 15.29 16.86
N PHE A 323 -1.15 16.12 15.84
CA PHE A 323 -0.07 16.53 14.95
C PHE A 323 0.32 17.95 15.28
N LYS A 324 1.62 18.19 15.39
CA LYS A 324 2.19 19.46 15.84
C LYS A 324 2.81 20.22 14.68
N GLU A 325 2.96 21.53 14.83
CA GLU A 325 3.75 22.31 13.90
C GLU A 325 5.25 22.09 14.15
N PRO A 326 6.12 22.21 13.12
CA PRO A 326 5.79 22.53 11.73
C PRO A 326 5.46 21.30 10.86
N TYR A 327 5.26 20.10 11.43
CA TYR A 327 4.95 18.90 10.65
C TYR A 327 3.74 19.09 9.73
N VAL A 328 2.63 19.62 10.26
CA VAL A 328 1.38 19.84 9.52
C VAL A 328 1.58 20.82 8.35
N LEU A 329 2.27 21.94 8.61
CA LEU A 329 2.63 22.91 7.58
C LEU A 329 3.47 22.29 6.46
N LEU A 330 4.54 21.56 6.81
CA LEU A 330 5.50 21.00 5.85
C LEU A 330 4.86 20.00 4.87
N ILE A 331 3.84 19.26 5.31
CA ILE A 331 3.11 18.30 4.46
C ILE A 331 1.92 18.93 3.72
N GLY A 332 1.62 20.20 3.98
CA GLY A 332 0.57 20.94 3.27
C GLY A 332 -0.84 20.64 3.75
N ASN A 333 -1.03 20.25 5.01
CA ASN A 333 -2.35 19.99 5.60
C ASN A 333 -3.29 19.11 4.71
N PRO A 334 -2.97 17.81 4.52
CA PRO A 334 -3.73 16.90 3.66
C PRO A 334 -5.23 16.86 3.97
N SER A 335 -6.06 16.73 2.93
CA SER A 335 -7.48 16.38 3.05
C SER A 335 -7.68 14.87 3.16
N TRP A 336 -8.87 14.46 3.63
CA TRP A 336 -9.27 13.06 3.72
C TRP A 336 -10.66 12.87 3.13
N GLY A 337 -10.79 11.98 2.14
CA GLY A 337 -12.06 11.68 1.47
C GLY A 337 -12.62 12.85 0.64
N ALA A 338 -11.77 13.83 0.31
CA ALA A 338 -12.13 14.98 -0.51
C ALA A 338 -10.94 15.46 -1.34
N ALA A 339 -11.24 15.97 -2.53
CA ALA A 339 -10.27 16.61 -3.42
C ALA A 339 -9.42 17.64 -2.65
N TYR A 340 -8.11 17.53 -2.76
CA TYR A 340 -7.21 18.47 -2.08
C TYR A 340 -7.10 19.79 -2.86
N HIS A 341 -7.32 20.89 -2.14
CA HIS A 341 -7.18 22.24 -2.65
C HIS A 341 -6.17 23.00 -1.79
N PRO A 342 -4.96 23.28 -2.28
CA PRO A 342 -4.04 24.17 -1.56
C PRO A 342 -4.64 25.59 -1.50
N PRO A 343 -4.28 26.40 -0.48
CA PRO A 343 -4.69 27.79 -0.41
C PRO A 343 -4.12 28.59 -1.60
N ASP A 344 -4.84 29.64 -2.03
CA ASP A 344 -4.45 30.48 -3.17
C ASP A 344 -3.09 31.18 -2.94
N ASP A 345 -2.82 31.59 -1.69
CA ASP A 345 -1.55 32.16 -1.24
C ASP A 345 -0.98 31.30 -0.09
N PRO A 346 -0.26 30.20 -0.41
CA PRO A 346 0.25 29.30 0.61
C PRO A 346 1.34 29.97 1.44
N PRO A 347 1.29 29.91 2.78
CA PRO A 347 2.33 30.48 3.61
C PRO A 347 3.68 29.78 3.35
N ALA A 348 4.76 30.45 3.72
CA ALA A 348 6.10 29.85 3.60
C ALA A 348 6.15 28.51 4.34
N GLY A 349 6.81 27.51 3.74
CA GLY A 349 6.87 26.15 4.29
C GLY A 349 5.66 25.27 3.98
N PHE A 350 4.56 25.80 3.46
CA PHE A 350 3.37 25.00 3.16
C PHE A 350 3.63 23.98 2.05
N GLY A 351 3.47 22.68 2.37
CA GLY A 351 3.60 21.57 1.43
C GLY A 351 5.00 21.41 0.82
N ILE A 352 6.06 21.97 1.42
CA ILE A 352 7.41 21.91 0.85
C ILE A 352 8.02 20.51 0.89
N ALA A 353 7.46 19.59 1.67
CA ALA A 353 7.85 18.18 1.66
C ALA A 353 7.49 17.50 0.32
N ASP A 354 6.41 17.94 -0.33
CA ASP A 354 5.89 17.42 -1.60
C ASP A 354 5.55 15.91 -1.57
N THR A 355 4.95 15.46 -0.46
CA THR A 355 4.43 14.09 -0.35
C THR A 355 3.31 13.83 -1.36
N ILE A 356 3.13 12.57 -1.74
CA ILE A 356 1.91 12.14 -2.44
C ILE A 356 0.75 12.22 -1.44
N LEU A 357 -0.42 12.73 -1.86
CA LEU A 357 -1.60 12.85 -1.02
C LEU A 357 -2.61 11.76 -1.43
N VAL A 358 -2.57 10.61 -0.75
CA VAL A 358 -3.27 9.40 -1.22
C VAL A 358 -4.78 9.39 -0.96
N GLU A 359 -5.26 10.16 0.02
CA GLU A 359 -6.70 10.29 0.37
C GLU A 359 -7.29 11.65 -0.03
N ALA A 360 -6.56 12.39 -0.87
CA ALA A 360 -6.91 13.73 -1.34
C ALA A 360 -7.91 13.71 -2.52
N TYR A 361 -8.88 12.81 -2.47
CA TYR A 361 -9.85 12.54 -3.54
C TYR A 361 -11.20 12.14 -2.92
N ASP A 362 -12.29 12.28 -3.68
CA ASP A 362 -13.53 11.54 -3.36
C ASP A 362 -13.26 10.03 -3.45
N GLN A 363 -13.91 9.23 -2.62
CA GLN A 363 -13.67 7.78 -2.52
C GLN A 363 -13.93 7.03 -3.84
N ARG A 364 -14.68 7.62 -4.78
CA ARG A 364 -15.01 7.06 -6.09
C ARG A 364 -14.29 7.77 -7.24
N ASP A 365 -13.43 8.73 -6.96
CA ASP A 365 -12.71 9.48 -8.00
C ASP A 365 -11.67 8.56 -8.68
N PRO A 366 -11.80 8.31 -10.00
CA PRO A 366 -10.83 7.49 -10.71
C PRO A 366 -9.40 8.06 -10.66
N ALA A 367 -9.23 9.37 -10.44
CA ALA A 367 -7.92 10.01 -10.31
C ALA A 367 -7.10 9.46 -9.12
N ALA A 368 -7.76 8.96 -8.06
CA ALA A 368 -7.08 8.35 -6.90
C ALA A 368 -6.32 7.06 -7.24
N TYR A 369 -6.75 6.37 -8.31
CA TYR A 369 -6.20 5.08 -8.74
C TYR A 369 -5.13 5.22 -9.83
N VAL A 370 -4.89 6.43 -10.34
CA VAL A 370 -3.86 6.67 -11.35
C VAL A 370 -2.48 6.51 -10.72
N THR A 371 -1.56 5.84 -11.44
CA THR A 371 -0.16 5.80 -11.04
C THR A 371 0.45 7.19 -11.25
N PRO A 372 1.01 7.84 -10.22
CA PRO A 372 1.66 9.14 -10.39
C PRO A 372 2.79 9.07 -11.41
N GLU A 373 2.90 10.11 -12.23
CA GLU A 373 4.01 10.27 -13.17
C GLU A 373 5.34 10.30 -12.40
N PRO A 374 6.39 9.63 -12.91
CA PRO A 374 7.69 9.62 -12.27
C PRO A 374 8.26 11.02 -12.04
N MET A 375 9.07 11.19 -10.99
CA MET A 375 9.78 12.43 -10.71
C MET A 375 8.89 13.68 -10.53
N THR A 376 7.60 13.52 -10.23
CA THR A 376 6.67 14.65 -10.01
C THR A 376 6.41 14.97 -8.54
N LYS A 377 6.85 14.11 -7.61
CA LYS A 377 6.61 14.18 -6.17
C LYS A 377 7.80 13.66 -5.37
N LEU A 378 7.64 13.65 -4.04
CA LEU A 378 8.59 13.12 -3.06
C LEU A 378 9.94 13.84 -3.11
N SER A 379 11.03 13.22 -2.63
CA SER A 379 12.33 13.88 -2.49
C SER A 379 12.92 14.44 -3.80
N TYR A 380 12.48 13.95 -4.96
CA TYR A 380 12.92 14.47 -6.24
C TYR A 380 12.41 15.90 -6.50
N LYS A 381 11.19 16.23 -6.06
CA LYS A 381 10.57 17.56 -6.20
C LYS A 381 10.44 18.34 -4.88
N SER A 382 10.79 17.72 -3.76
CA SER A 382 10.71 18.29 -2.43
C SER A 382 11.58 19.55 -2.28
N ARG A 383 10.90 20.70 -2.15
CA ARG A 383 11.55 21.98 -1.84
C ARG A 383 12.28 21.92 -0.49
N LEU A 384 11.79 21.15 0.48
CA LEU A 384 12.47 20.91 1.75
C LEU A 384 13.85 20.30 1.54
N VAL A 385 13.94 19.22 0.75
CA VAL A 385 15.21 18.55 0.46
C VAL A 385 16.14 19.45 -0.35
N ASP A 386 15.61 20.20 -1.32
CA ASP A 386 16.41 21.12 -2.13
C ASP A 386 16.97 22.31 -1.33
N ILE A 387 16.16 22.91 -0.46
CA ILE A 387 16.58 24.00 0.43
C ILE A 387 17.70 23.50 1.36
N ALA A 388 17.52 22.31 1.96
CA ALA A 388 18.49 21.74 2.88
C ALA A 388 19.82 21.34 2.23
N ALA A 389 19.80 20.90 0.96
CA ALA A 389 20.97 20.29 0.32
C ALA A 389 21.71 21.20 -0.66
N SER A 390 21.06 22.22 -1.24
CA SER A 390 21.62 22.94 -2.39
C SER A 390 22.66 24.02 -2.02
N GLY A 391 22.60 24.58 -0.81
CA GLY A 391 23.37 25.79 -0.44
C GLY A 391 22.82 27.08 -1.03
N LYS A 392 21.72 27.04 -1.79
CA LYS A 392 21.14 28.26 -2.38
C LYS A 392 20.35 29.09 -1.38
N HIS A 393 19.97 28.49 -0.25
CA HIS A 393 19.25 29.17 0.82
C HIS A 393 20.23 29.57 1.92
N TYR A 394 20.79 30.78 1.79
CA TYR A 394 21.72 31.36 2.76
C TYR A 394 22.92 30.45 3.09
N ASP A 395 23.50 29.82 2.05
CA ASP A 395 24.65 28.90 2.14
C ASP A 395 24.44 27.66 3.04
N VAL A 396 23.21 27.40 3.49
CA VAL A 396 22.87 26.22 4.29
C VAL A 396 23.04 24.95 3.44
N LYS A 397 23.92 24.06 3.90
CA LYS A 397 24.10 22.70 3.39
C LYS A 397 24.15 21.74 4.56
N VAL A 398 23.13 20.91 4.69
CA VAL A 398 23.10 19.88 5.74
C VAL A 398 24.12 18.78 5.48
N ASP A 399 24.56 18.09 6.54
CA ASP A 399 25.42 16.92 6.40
C ASP A 399 24.71 15.74 5.70
N GLU A 400 25.48 14.77 5.21
CA GLU A 400 24.93 13.67 4.41
C GLU A 400 23.93 12.78 5.18
N LEU A 401 24.14 12.56 6.48
CA LEU A 401 23.21 11.81 7.31
C LEU A 401 21.88 12.57 7.42
N SER A 402 21.95 13.87 7.72
CA SER A 402 20.79 14.76 7.81
C SER A 402 20.04 14.85 6.47
N ARG A 403 20.77 14.97 5.35
CA ARG A 403 20.20 14.97 3.99
C ARG A 403 19.43 13.68 3.72
N ARG A 404 20.04 12.52 3.98
CA ARG A 404 19.41 11.21 3.75
C ARG A 404 18.23 10.95 4.68
N LYS A 405 18.25 11.47 5.91
CA LYS A 405 17.10 11.40 6.83
C LYS A 405 15.90 12.21 6.31
N LEU A 406 16.12 13.43 5.82
CA LEU A 406 15.05 14.24 5.20
C LEU A 406 14.48 13.54 3.95
N ILE A 407 15.34 13.03 3.07
CA ILE A 407 14.93 12.27 1.88
C ILE A 407 14.09 11.05 2.28
N ALA A 408 14.55 10.26 3.25
CA ALA A 408 13.84 9.08 3.73
C ALA A 408 12.47 9.42 4.31
N TRP A 409 12.37 10.48 5.11
CA TRP A 409 11.09 10.92 5.66
C TRP A 409 10.10 11.34 4.57
N VAL A 410 10.54 12.13 3.59
CA VAL A 410 9.70 12.53 2.46
C VAL A 410 9.26 11.31 1.65
N ASP A 411 10.20 10.46 1.24
CA ASP A 411 9.95 9.31 0.36
C ASP A 411 9.13 8.20 1.02
N THR A 412 9.05 8.18 2.35
CA THR A 412 8.20 7.25 3.11
C THR A 412 6.82 7.83 3.44
N MET A 413 6.42 8.90 2.76
CA MET A 413 5.12 9.57 2.90
C MET A 413 4.97 10.31 4.23
N CYS A 414 6.06 10.92 4.69
CA CYS A 414 6.09 11.83 5.83
C CYS A 414 5.44 11.25 7.10
N PRO A 415 5.87 10.07 7.61
CA PRO A 415 5.31 9.54 8.85
C PRO A 415 5.59 10.50 10.01
N TYR A 416 4.60 10.67 10.89
CA TYR A 416 4.76 11.45 12.10
C TYR A 416 5.45 10.63 13.20
N ARG A 417 5.00 9.38 13.40
CA ARG A 417 5.50 8.44 14.42
C ARG A 417 6.12 7.20 13.80
N GLY A 418 7.20 6.71 14.39
CA GLY A 418 7.72 5.37 14.15
C GLY A 418 7.31 4.41 15.26
N ASP A 419 7.89 3.21 15.26
CA ASP A 419 7.58 2.15 16.25
C ASP A 419 7.88 2.63 17.68
N GLN A 420 9.00 3.33 17.90
CA GLN A 420 9.38 3.80 19.23
C GLN A 420 8.36 4.79 19.81
N GLU A 421 7.86 5.77 19.04
CA GLU A 421 6.82 6.68 19.54
C GLU A 421 5.47 5.98 19.72
N VAL A 422 5.14 5.01 18.86
CA VAL A 422 3.91 4.23 19.01
C VAL A 422 3.96 3.43 20.32
N ARG A 423 5.09 2.80 20.64
CA ARG A 423 5.26 2.00 21.87
C ARG A 423 5.35 2.81 23.16
N GLN A 424 5.45 4.13 23.07
CA GLN A 424 5.31 5.03 24.23
C GLN A 424 3.84 5.29 24.62
N ILE A 425 2.89 4.91 23.77
CA ILE A 425 1.46 5.05 24.06
C ILE A 425 1.05 3.92 24.99
N GLU A 426 0.59 4.27 26.20
CA GLU A 426 0.09 3.30 27.17
C GLU A 426 -1.01 2.40 26.59
N ASP A 427 -1.08 1.17 27.10
CA ASP A 427 -2.12 0.23 26.71
C ASP A 427 -3.52 0.81 27.00
N PRO A 428 -4.51 0.59 26.11
CA PRO A 428 -5.88 1.06 26.31
C PRO A 428 -6.47 0.58 27.63
N GLU A 429 -7.13 1.50 28.35
CA GLU A 429 -7.98 1.20 29.50
C GLU A 429 -9.32 1.90 29.29
N PHE A 430 -10.41 1.14 29.28
CA PHE A 430 -11.77 1.65 29.00
C PHE A 430 -12.85 0.73 29.58
N GLN A 431 -14.06 1.26 29.75
CA GLN A 431 -15.20 0.50 30.27
C GLN A 431 -15.49 -0.73 29.40
N GLY A 432 -15.61 -1.90 30.04
CA GLY A 432 -15.88 -3.17 29.34
C GLY A 432 -14.63 -3.88 28.82
N ILE A 433 -13.42 -3.36 29.08
CA ILE A 433 -12.17 -4.04 28.71
C ILE A 433 -12.05 -5.43 29.33
N ASP A 434 -12.61 -5.64 30.52
CA ASP A 434 -12.63 -6.93 31.23
C ASP A 434 -13.51 -7.99 30.55
N TRP A 435 -14.38 -7.60 29.62
CA TRP A 435 -15.19 -8.53 28.84
C TRP A 435 -14.46 -9.09 27.63
N LEU A 436 -13.30 -8.50 27.27
CA LEU A 436 -12.51 -8.95 26.13
C LEU A 436 -11.64 -10.13 26.52
N ALA A 437 -11.75 -11.23 25.78
CA ALA A 437 -10.89 -12.40 25.97
C ALA A 437 -9.39 -12.09 25.77
N ILE A 438 -9.08 -11.09 24.93
CA ILE A 438 -7.74 -10.57 24.71
C ILE A 438 -7.81 -9.06 24.86
N ARG A 439 -7.11 -8.52 25.87
CA ARG A 439 -7.04 -7.07 26.06
C ARG A 439 -6.25 -6.43 24.92
N PRO A 440 -6.73 -5.33 24.33
CA PRO A 440 -5.96 -4.60 23.33
C PRO A 440 -4.70 -4.01 23.96
N GLN A 441 -3.59 -4.03 23.22
CA GLN A 441 -2.30 -3.52 23.68
C GLN A 441 -1.69 -2.60 22.61
N ILE A 442 -0.83 -1.70 23.07
CA ILE A 442 -0.01 -0.82 22.23
C ILE A 442 1.44 -0.87 22.68
N LYS A 443 1.72 -0.40 23.89
CA LYS A 443 3.06 -0.42 24.50
C LYS A 443 3.58 -1.85 24.63
N ASN A 444 2.73 -2.74 25.13
CA ASN A 444 3.07 -4.14 25.37
C ASN A 444 2.63 -5.06 24.22
N ALA A 445 2.22 -4.51 23.07
CA ALA A 445 1.78 -5.32 21.94
C ALA A 445 2.93 -6.22 21.44
N PRO A 446 2.66 -7.51 21.19
CA PRO A 446 3.70 -8.48 20.85
C PRO A 446 4.30 -8.20 19.47
N VAL A 447 5.59 -8.49 19.31
CA VAL A 447 6.21 -8.63 17.99
C VAL A 447 6.04 -10.08 17.56
N VAL A 448 5.20 -10.31 16.54
CA VAL A 448 4.93 -11.67 16.04
C VAL A 448 6.04 -12.10 15.08
N VAL A 449 6.63 -13.26 15.36
CA VAL A 449 7.64 -13.90 14.52
C VAL A 449 7.00 -14.34 13.19
N ARG A 450 7.69 -14.06 12.07
CA ARG A 450 7.24 -14.41 10.73
C ARG A 450 8.43 -14.96 9.92
N PRO A 451 8.26 -16.06 9.15
CA PRO A 451 7.00 -16.74 8.87
C PRO A 451 6.52 -17.71 9.98
N GLY A 452 7.21 -17.79 11.11
CA GLY A 452 6.91 -18.68 12.24
C GLY A 452 8.08 -19.61 12.53
N PRO A 453 7.88 -20.73 13.23
CA PRO A 453 6.68 -21.05 14.03
C PRO A 453 6.52 -20.11 15.23
N ILE A 454 5.28 -19.95 15.69
CA ILE A 454 4.91 -19.27 16.95
C ILE A 454 4.75 -20.36 18.01
N ASP A 455 5.12 -20.08 19.27
CA ASP A 455 4.91 -21.00 20.41
C ASP A 455 3.43 -21.25 20.69
#